data_AF-A0A7W1DGH4-F1
#
_entry.id   AF-A0A7W1DGH4-F1
#
_cell.length_a   1.000
_cell.length_b   1.000
_cell.length_c   1.000
_cell.angle_alpha   90.00
_cell.angle_beta   90.00
_cell.angle_gamma   90.00
#
_symmetry.space_group_name_H-M   'P 1'
#
loop_
_entity.id
_entity.type
_entity.pdbx_description
1 polymer ?
#
loop_
_entity_poly.entity_id
_entity_poly.type
_entity_poly.pdbx_seq_one_letter_code
_entity_poly.pdbx_strand_id
1 'polypeptide(L)'
;MESIQAHSEASRSSGFYPSDPIFPWFRDEMHSPVVVLAPDIQSARIPAYSSEANVASRRGGLVLRVLPELEKRAPGQIEVPQGSLDVRDFFSGTTLQEGVEILQRNNVDYVMVANDSQLTGALDRLSGFTPVETPSERYALYAVDLQKLP
;
A
#
# COMPACT_ATOMS: atom_id res chain seq x y z
N MET A 1 -3.89 -31.98 -14.60
CA MET A 1 -4.04 -31.65 -13.16
C MET A 1 -2.75 -31.10 -12.55
N GLU A 2 -1.56 -31.54 -12.99
CA GLU A 2 -0.27 -31.03 -12.49
C GLU A 2 -0.04 -29.52 -12.68
N SER A 3 -0.54 -28.91 -13.77
CA SER A 3 -0.35 -27.47 -14.03
C SER A 3 -1.09 -26.56 -13.07
N ILE A 4 -2.26 -26.99 -12.56
CA ILE A 4 -3.06 -26.22 -11.60
C ILE A 4 -2.40 -26.26 -10.22
N GLN A 5 -1.87 -27.42 -9.83
CA GLN A 5 -1.24 -27.60 -8.53
C GLN A 5 0.09 -26.85 -8.45
N ALA A 6 0.92 -26.96 -9.50
CA ALA A 6 2.16 -26.18 -9.64
C ALA A 6 1.89 -24.67 -9.69
N HIS A 7 0.81 -24.23 -10.37
CA HIS A 7 0.40 -22.83 -10.33
C HIS A 7 -0.10 -22.39 -8.95
N SER A 8 -0.80 -23.25 -8.21
CA SER A 8 -1.25 -22.95 -6.84
C SER A 8 -0.07 -22.85 -5.87
N GLU A 9 0.95 -23.70 -6.03
CA GLU A 9 2.16 -23.70 -5.21
C GLU A 9 3.04 -22.49 -5.53
N ALA A 10 3.18 -22.13 -6.81
CA ALA A 10 3.84 -20.89 -7.22
C ALA A 10 3.06 -19.64 -6.77
N SER A 11 1.72 -19.70 -6.76
CA SER A 11 0.86 -18.64 -6.22
C SER A 11 0.96 -18.54 -4.70
N ARG A 12 1.20 -19.67 -4.02
CA ARG A 12 1.50 -19.72 -2.58
C ARG A 12 2.86 -19.12 -2.26
N SER A 13 3.91 -19.52 -2.97
CA SER A 13 5.25 -19.00 -2.76
C SER A 13 5.40 -17.52 -3.14
N SER A 14 4.61 -17.03 -4.10
CA SER A 14 4.55 -15.62 -4.49
C SER A 14 3.58 -14.79 -3.62
N GLY A 15 2.87 -15.40 -2.67
CA GLY A 15 1.96 -14.72 -1.76
C GLY A 15 0.66 -14.21 -2.41
N PHE A 16 0.27 -14.80 -3.54
CA PHE A 16 -1.02 -14.58 -4.20
C PHE A 16 -2.14 -15.41 -3.58
N TYR A 17 -1.86 -16.60 -3.03
CA TYR A 17 -2.87 -17.45 -2.38
C TYR A 17 -2.30 -18.32 -1.25
N PRO A 18 -3.01 -18.60 -0.15
CA PRO A 18 -4.22 -17.89 0.25
C PRO A 18 -3.92 -16.39 0.39
N SER A 19 -4.92 -15.58 0.03
CA SER A 19 -4.83 -14.14 0.24
C SER A 19 -4.63 -13.89 1.73
N ASP A 20 -3.74 -12.95 2.05
CA ASP A 20 -3.48 -12.59 3.44
C ASP A 20 -4.79 -12.22 4.17
N PRO A 21 -5.02 -12.70 5.41
CA PRO A 21 -6.28 -12.47 6.11
C PRO A 21 -6.54 -11.00 6.43
N ILE A 22 -5.54 -10.11 6.29
CA ILE A 22 -5.76 -8.66 6.40
C ILE A 22 -6.77 -8.11 5.39
N PHE A 23 -6.88 -8.73 4.20
CA PHE A 23 -7.77 -8.22 3.16
C PHE A 23 -9.26 -8.41 3.51
N PRO A 24 -9.73 -9.62 3.90
CA PRO A 24 -11.05 -9.78 4.51
C PRO A 24 -11.24 -8.92 5.78
N TRP A 25 -10.20 -8.77 6.60
CA TRP A 25 -10.28 -7.95 7.82
C TRP A 25 -10.65 -6.48 7.52
N PHE A 26 -10.13 -5.87 6.44
CA PHE A 26 -10.55 -4.52 6.03
C PHE A 26 -12.05 -4.40 5.75
N ARG A 27 -12.69 -5.46 5.24
CA ARG A 27 -14.14 -5.47 5.01
C ARG A 27 -14.91 -5.53 6.33
N ASP A 28 -14.38 -6.31 7.26
CA ASP A 28 -15.09 -6.67 8.48
C ASP A 28 -14.93 -5.60 9.56
N GLU A 29 -13.83 -4.83 9.56
CA GLU A 29 -13.53 -3.83 10.59
C GLU A 29 -13.62 -2.36 10.13
N MET A 30 -13.50 -2.07 8.83
CA MET A 30 -13.62 -0.68 8.34
C MET A 30 -15.08 -0.36 8.05
N HIS A 31 -15.70 0.44 8.92
CA HIS A 31 -17.11 0.81 8.84
C HIS A 31 -17.37 2.24 8.35
N SER A 32 -16.31 2.98 8.04
CA SER A 32 -16.38 4.33 7.49
C SER A 32 -15.27 4.53 6.44
N PRO A 33 -15.43 5.46 5.49
CA PRO A 33 -14.42 5.71 4.47
C PRO A 33 -13.08 6.10 5.07
N VAL A 34 -12.03 5.38 4.68
CA VAL A 34 -10.65 5.60 5.10
C VAL A 34 -9.70 5.49 3.92
N VAL A 35 -8.51 6.08 4.02
CA VAL A 35 -7.43 5.97 3.03
C VAL A 35 -6.27 5.16 3.58
N VAL A 36 -5.96 4.07 2.89
CA VAL A 36 -4.81 3.20 3.19
C VAL A 36 -3.65 3.51 2.24
N LEU A 37 -2.50 3.88 2.80
CA LEU A 37 -1.23 3.88 2.08
C LEU A 37 -0.61 2.49 2.17
N ALA A 38 -0.57 1.77 1.05
CA ALA A 38 -0.04 0.41 0.96
C ALA A 38 0.86 0.25 -0.28
N PRO A 39 1.75 -0.77 -0.31
CA PRO A 39 2.57 -1.03 -1.48
C PRO A 39 1.69 -1.34 -2.70
N ASP A 40 2.18 -1.02 -3.90
CA ASP A 40 1.38 -0.98 -5.13
C ASP A 40 0.52 -2.24 -5.38
N ILE A 41 1.10 -3.43 -5.21
CA ILE A 41 0.40 -4.70 -5.42
C ILE A 41 -0.75 -4.87 -4.40
N GLN A 42 -0.53 -4.50 -3.16
CA GLN A 42 -1.50 -4.63 -2.08
C GLN A 42 -2.59 -3.56 -2.20
N SER A 43 -2.24 -2.32 -2.57
CA SER A 43 -3.19 -1.25 -2.87
C SER A 43 -4.19 -1.64 -3.98
N ALA A 44 -3.77 -2.47 -4.93
CA ALA A 44 -4.67 -3.00 -5.94
C ALA A 44 -5.72 -4.01 -5.40
N ARG A 45 -5.44 -4.66 -4.26
CA ARG A 45 -6.28 -5.70 -3.65
C ARG A 45 -7.27 -5.13 -2.63
N ILE A 46 -6.88 -4.16 -1.81
CA ILE A 46 -7.71 -3.63 -0.71
C ILE A 46 -9.14 -3.26 -1.17
N PRO A 47 -9.33 -2.48 -2.25
CA PRO A 47 -10.68 -2.06 -2.68
C PRO A 47 -11.53 -3.19 -3.28
N ALA A 48 -10.94 -4.38 -3.50
CA ALA A 48 -11.71 -5.56 -3.92
C ALA A 48 -12.39 -6.26 -2.73
N TYR A 49 -11.96 -5.97 -1.49
CA TYR A 49 -12.52 -6.56 -0.28
C TYR A 49 -13.41 -5.58 0.49
N SER A 50 -13.08 -4.28 0.50
CA SER A 50 -13.84 -3.25 1.24
C SER A 50 -14.07 -2.01 0.37
N SER A 51 -15.32 -1.52 0.32
CA SER A 51 -15.67 -0.23 -0.30
C SER A 51 -15.23 0.96 0.54
N GLU A 52 -15.10 0.75 1.85
CA GLU A 52 -14.73 1.78 2.81
C GLU A 52 -13.21 2.01 2.84
N ALA A 53 -12.41 1.00 2.50
CA ALA A 53 -10.96 1.10 2.43
C ALA A 53 -10.48 1.59 1.05
N ASN A 54 -10.36 2.90 0.89
CA ASN A 54 -9.73 3.52 -0.27
C ASN A 54 -8.20 3.44 -0.18
N VAL A 55 -7.53 3.74 -1.29
CA VAL A 55 -6.06 3.71 -1.37
C VAL A 55 -5.52 4.97 -2.04
N ALA A 56 -4.34 5.43 -1.60
CA ALA A 56 -3.68 6.61 -2.17
C ALA A 56 -3.38 6.46 -3.67
N SER A 57 -3.07 5.24 -4.12
CA SER A 57 -2.97 4.92 -5.54
C SER A 57 -3.40 3.50 -5.85
N ARG A 58 -4.25 3.34 -6.87
CA ARG A 58 -4.74 2.05 -7.34
C ARG A 58 -3.97 1.65 -8.61
N ARG A 59 -3.01 0.72 -8.47
CA ARG A 59 -2.18 0.19 -9.59
C ARG A 59 -1.27 1.23 -10.27
N GLY A 60 -0.88 2.29 -9.56
CA GLY A 60 -0.03 3.35 -10.09
C GLY A 60 1.36 2.88 -10.53
N GLY A 61 1.90 1.83 -9.90
CA GLY A 61 3.22 1.29 -10.23
C GLY A 61 3.34 0.77 -11.66
N LEU A 62 2.23 0.33 -12.27
CA LEU A 62 2.22 -0.09 -13.67
C LEU A 62 2.50 1.08 -14.62
N VAL A 63 1.84 2.22 -14.39
CA VAL A 63 2.06 3.44 -15.20
C VAL A 63 3.51 3.89 -15.08
N LEU A 64 4.06 3.88 -13.86
CA LEU A 64 5.45 4.26 -13.62
C LEU A 64 6.46 3.35 -14.33
N ARG A 65 6.18 2.04 -14.39
CA ARG A 65 7.06 1.07 -15.05
C ARG A 65 7.17 1.28 -16.56
N VAL A 66 6.06 1.64 -17.21
CA VAL A 66 6.02 1.81 -18.67
C VAL A 66 6.09 3.28 -19.12
N LEU A 67 6.24 4.21 -18.18
CA LEU A 67 6.30 5.64 -18.45
C LEU A 67 7.37 6.00 -19.49
N PRO A 68 8.60 5.45 -19.48
CA PRO A 68 9.60 5.77 -20.49
C PRO A 68 9.17 5.39 -21.91
N GLU A 69 8.45 4.28 -22.09
CA GLU A 69 7.91 3.86 -23.37
C GLU A 69 6.72 4.72 -23.81
N LEU A 70 5.88 5.16 -22.87
CA LEU A 70 4.77 6.05 -23.14
C LEU A 70 5.25 7.44 -23.55
N GLU A 71 6.24 8.00 -22.85
CA GLU A 71 6.85 9.30 -23.19
C GLU A 71 7.52 9.29 -24.57
N LYS A 72 8.13 8.18 -24.99
CA LYS A 72 8.65 8.04 -26.36
C LYS A 72 7.57 8.14 -27.44
N ARG A 73 6.35 7.70 -27.12
CA ARG A 73 5.21 7.68 -28.06
C ARG A 73 4.44 8.99 -28.06
N ALA A 74 4.31 9.63 -26.90
CA ALA A 74 3.55 10.87 -26.72
C ALA A 74 4.26 11.79 -25.71
N PRO A 75 5.35 12.46 -26.12
CA PRO A 75 6.16 13.29 -25.20
C PRO A 75 5.34 14.40 -24.56
N GLY A 76 5.42 14.51 -23.23
CA GLY A 76 4.75 15.56 -22.46
C GLY A 76 3.23 15.47 -22.43
N GLN A 77 2.64 14.36 -22.90
CA GLN A 77 1.19 14.12 -22.89
C GLN A 77 0.78 13.07 -21.85
N ILE A 78 1.73 12.49 -21.13
CA ILE A 78 1.45 11.47 -20.11
C ILE A 78 1.42 12.13 -18.75
N GLU A 79 0.23 12.24 -18.18
CA GLU A 79 0.06 12.66 -16.80
C GLU A 79 0.17 11.47 -15.86
N VAL A 80 1.07 11.56 -14.88
CA VAL A 80 1.20 10.54 -13.82
C VAL A 80 0.47 11.03 -12.58
N PRO A 81 -0.52 10.27 -12.07
CA PRO A 81 -1.22 10.67 -10.85
C PRO A 81 -0.27 10.79 -9.67
N GLN A 82 -0.33 11.91 -8.93
CA GLN A 82 0.57 12.20 -7.81
C GLN A 82 0.61 11.07 -6.78
N GLY A 83 -0.53 10.49 -6.41
CA GLY A 83 -0.59 9.38 -5.46
C GLY A 83 0.25 8.16 -5.88
N SER A 84 0.49 7.96 -7.19
CA SER A 84 1.35 6.88 -7.69
C SER A 84 2.82 7.16 -7.41
N LEU A 85 3.25 8.42 -7.56
CA LEU A 85 4.59 8.87 -7.20
C LEU A 85 4.78 8.77 -5.68
N ASP A 86 3.77 9.19 -4.91
CA ASP A 86 3.78 9.16 -3.46
C ASP A 86 3.94 7.74 -2.90
N VAL A 87 3.17 6.79 -3.43
CA VAL A 87 3.32 5.37 -3.07
C VAL A 87 4.71 4.86 -3.43
N ARG A 88 5.23 5.19 -4.63
CA ARG A 88 6.61 4.78 -5.00
C ARG A 88 7.62 5.33 -4.00
N ASP A 89 7.59 6.64 -3.78
CA ASP A 89 8.62 7.36 -3.03
C ASP A 89 8.60 6.95 -1.54
N PHE A 90 7.41 6.82 -0.94
CA PHE A 90 7.26 6.36 0.44
C PHE A 90 7.87 4.96 0.67
N PHE A 91 7.62 4.02 -0.24
CA PHE A 91 8.07 2.64 -0.10
C PHE A 91 9.46 2.36 -0.69
N SER A 92 10.02 3.25 -1.52
CA SER A 92 11.39 3.12 -2.05
C SER A 92 12.47 3.69 -1.12
N GLY A 93 12.06 4.36 -0.05
CA GLY A 93 12.94 5.11 0.84
C GLY A 93 12.79 6.60 0.59
N THR A 94 12.32 7.30 1.61
CA THR A 94 12.10 8.75 1.64
C THR A 94 12.61 9.31 2.96
N THR A 95 12.84 10.62 3.03
CA THR A 95 13.14 11.27 4.30
C THR A 95 11.90 11.29 5.20
N LEU A 96 12.09 11.48 6.51
CA LEU A 96 10.97 11.58 7.45
C LEU A 96 10.00 12.71 7.04
N GLN A 97 10.55 13.87 6.68
CA GLN A 97 9.75 15.04 6.28
C GLN A 97 8.90 14.76 5.04
N GLU A 98 9.51 14.24 3.97
CA GLU A 98 8.80 13.87 2.75
C GLU A 98 7.73 12.78 3.01
N GLY A 99 8.03 11.81 3.87
CA GLY A 99 7.06 10.81 4.30
C GLY A 99 5.84 11.43 4.98
N VAL A 100 6.05 12.38 5.90
CA VAL A 100 4.97 13.13 6.56
C VAL A 100 4.15 13.92 5.54
N GLU A 101 4.81 14.62 4.61
CA GLU A 101 4.15 15.38 3.54
C GLU A 101 3.29 14.48 2.64
N ILE A 102 3.78 13.27 2.31
CA ILE A 102 3.02 12.26 1.55
C ILE A 102 1.76 11.83 2.32
N LEU A 103 1.88 11.53 3.61
CA LEU A 103 0.76 11.10 4.44
C LEU A 103 -0.32 12.20 4.53
N GLN A 104 0.11 13.45 4.73
CA GLN A 104 -0.80 14.60 4.79
C GLN A 104 -1.47 14.87 3.45
N ARG A 105 -0.70 14.90 2.35
CA ARG A 105 -1.21 15.17 0.99
C ARG A 105 -2.30 14.18 0.58
N ASN A 106 -2.18 12.92 0.98
CA ASN A 106 -3.12 11.86 0.63
C ASN A 106 -4.21 11.64 1.69
N ASN A 107 -4.23 12.42 2.78
CA ASN A 107 -5.13 12.24 3.93
C ASN A 107 -5.14 10.79 4.42
N VAL A 108 -3.95 10.23 4.65
CA VAL A 108 -3.80 8.82 5.01
C VAL A 108 -4.29 8.55 6.43
N ASP A 109 -5.21 7.61 6.57
CA ASP A 109 -5.71 7.12 7.87
C ASP A 109 -4.94 5.88 8.34
N TYR A 110 -4.47 5.05 7.41
CA TYR A 110 -3.72 3.84 7.72
C TYR A 110 -2.50 3.65 6.81
N VAL A 111 -1.38 3.21 7.39
CA VAL A 111 -0.20 2.74 6.65
C VAL A 111 -0.08 1.24 6.81
N MET A 112 -0.04 0.52 5.69
CA MET A 112 0.22 -0.92 5.68
C MET A 112 1.62 -1.19 5.14
N VAL A 113 2.46 -1.88 5.91
CA VAL A 113 3.85 -2.20 5.55
C VAL A 113 4.11 -3.70 5.73
N ALA A 114 5.15 -4.24 5.09
CA ALA A 114 5.55 -5.63 5.34
C ALA A 114 6.19 -5.76 6.73
N ASN A 115 5.84 -6.79 7.51
CA ASN A 115 6.29 -6.95 8.90
C ASN A 115 7.81 -6.93 9.07
N ASP A 116 8.55 -7.45 8.09
CA ASP A 116 10.01 -7.54 8.07
C ASP A 116 10.71 -6.32 7.42
N SER A 117 9.94 -5.27 7.07
CA SER A 117 10.51 -4.07 6.46
C SER A 117 11.19 -3.15 7.49
N GLN A 118 12.19 -2.40 7.04
CA GLN A 118 12.80 -1.33 7.87
C GLN A 118 11.79 -0.24 8.26
N LEU A 119 10.74 -0.05 7.44
CA LEU A 119 9.65 0.88 7.71
C LEU A 119 8.89 0.51 8.99
N THR A 120 8.60 -0.77 9.23
CA THR A 120 7.89 -1.23 10.44
C THR A 120 8.58 -0.74 11.71
N GLY A 121 9.88 -1.03 11.85
CA GLY A 121 10.65 -0.62 13.02
C GLY A 121 10.86 0.89 13.15
N ALA A 122 10.74 1.65 12.05
CA ALA A 122 10.74 3.10 12.08
C ALA A 122 9.39 3.64 12.58
N LEU A 123 8.27 3.16 12.03
CA LEU A 123 6.92 3.60 12.38
C LEU A 123 6.59 3.32 13.85
N ASP A 124 7.03 2.19 14.40
CA ASP A 124 6.86 1.85 15.83
C ASP A 124 7.45 2.89 16.79
N ARG A 125 8.39 3.72 16.33
CA ARG A 125 9.13 4.70 17.16
C ARG A 125 8.65 6.13 16.96
N LEU A 126 7.83 6.39 15.95
CA LEU A 126 7.39 7.73 15.58
C LEU A 126 6.05 8.05 16.24
N SER A 127 5.89 9.30 16.66
CA SER A 127 4.59 9.80 17.07
C SER A 127 3.62 9.84 15.88
N GLY A 128 2.33 9.71 16.17
CA GLY A 128 1.30 9.71 15.13
C GLY A 128 1.07 8.37 14.45
N PHE A 129 1.76 7.30 14.86
CA PHE A 129 1.48 5.93 14.41
C PHE A 129 1.05 5.06 15.59
N THR A 130 -0.06 4.36 15.45
CA THR A 130 -0.55 3.39 16.44
C THR A 130 -0.70 2.03 15.77
N PRO A 131 0.01 0.98 16.21
CA PRO A 131 -0.15 -0.36 15.67
C PRO A 131 -1.60 -0.84 15.82
N VAL A 132 -2.12 -1.46 14.77
CA VAL A 132 -3.45 -2.07 14.75
C VAL A 132 -3.28 -3.59 14.75
N GLU A 133 -3.97 -4.26 15.66
CA GLU A 133 -3.98 -5.71 15.70
C GLU A 133 -4.78 -6.24 14.50
N THR A 134 -4.12 -7.01 13.62
CA THR A 134 -4.74 -7.63 12.44
C THR A 134 -4.38 -9.12 12.42
N PRO A 135 -5.14 -9.97 11.72
CA PRO A 135 -4.82 -11.38 11.58
C PRO A 135 -3.60 -11.66 10.68
N SER A 136 -2.91 -10.62 10.18
CA SER A 136 -1.80 -10.76 9.24
C SER A 136 -0.49 -11.14 9.93
N GLU A 137 0.17 -12.18 9.41
CA GLU A 137 1.56 -12.48 9.76
C GLU A 137 2.56 -11.76 8.83
N ARG A 138 2.09 -11.24 7.68
CA ARG A 138 2.96 -10.67 6.63
C ARG A 138 2.99 -9.17 6.63
N TYR A 139 1.94 -8.52 7.11
CA TYR A 139 1.78 -7.08 7.07
C TYR A 139 1.47 -6.51 8.45
N ALA A 140 2.09 -5.38 8.77
CA ALA A 140 1.69 -4.53 9.88
C ALA A 140 0.78 -3.43 9.35
N LEU A 141 -0.21 -3.05 10.16
CA LEU A 141 -1.08 -1.93 9.90
C LEU A 141 -0.93 -0.91 11.03
N TYR A 142 -0.78 0.35 10.66
CA TYR A 142 -0.66 1.45 11.59
C TYR A 142 -1.78 2.46 11.33
N ALA A 143 -2.56 2.78 12.34
CA ALA A 143 -3.44 3.94 12.31
C ALA A 143 -2.59 5.21 12.40
N VAL A 144 -2.93 6.20 11.57
CA VAL A 144 -2.19 7.46 11.43
C VAL A 144 -2.98 8.59 12.08
N ASP A 145 -2.33 9.33 12.96
CA ASP A 145 -2.82 10.60 13.49
C ASP A 145 -1.98 11.73 12.84
N LEU A 146 -2.54 12.32 11.79
CA LEU A 146 -1.88 13.36 10.99
C LEU A 146 -1.49 14.60 11.81
N GLN A 147 -2.13 14.85 12.97
CA GLN A 147 -1.83 15.98 13.85
C GLN A 147 -0.66 15.72 14.80
N LYS A 148 -0.27 14.45 14.95
CA LYS A 148 0.84 14.02 15.82
C LYS A 148 2.05 13.52 15.05
N LEU A 149 2.01 13.62 13.72
CA LEU A 149 3.18 13.36 12.89
C LEU A 149 4.30 14.37 13.25
N PRO A 150 5.56 13.90 13.26
CA PRO A 150 6.72 14.69 13.65
C PRO A 150 7.08 15.81 12.68
#